data_AF-A0A412HFN9-F1
#
_entry.id   AF-A0A412HFN9-F1
#
_cell.length_a   1.000
_cell.length_b   1.000
_cell.length_c   1.000
_cell.angle_alpha   90.00
_cell.angle_beta   90.00
_cell.angle_gamma   90.00
#
_symmetry.space_group_name_H-M   'P 1'
#
loop_
_entity.id
_entity.type
_entity.pdbx_description
1 polymer ?
#
loop_
_entity_poly.entity_id
_entity_poly.type
_entity_poly.pdbx_seq_one_letter_code
_entity_poly.pdbx_strand_id
1 'polypeptide(L)'
;MAIIKCPECGRQISDKAPTCPSCGVEIAGKITKCPNCGEIYFSNLEMCPNCHELNPSLTRMTSPAGMSQQTPASQASMTKQEAENAARQNAIRQEENRRQEALRQDALRQQARPQTPVRTATPPTPPVPPVRPQQSNSQSGGNGEGTQEKKKSNRGVIIISLIFAFLVCGIFYYFYDSANKNKELEAYEYAMQSRDPMVLQSYLDTYKDADEAHRDSIMAHLELLKQTDQDWTNAVVSGSKEALQAYLDKYPNSPHKQEVLNKIDSIDWNVAKNADNVEAYQAYLAAHADGSHIEEAENAMKKAKSRDLQPEEKDMVSSLFRHFFQSINTRDADGLQASCEDILSSLLGKNSATKADVVTFMNKLYKEDVTNLNWFLANDYQIKKREVGDEDYEYQVQFSAREEVQLTDGTKKTNHFKINATVSPDGKVSAFNMSKINAAE
;
A
#
# COMPACT_ATOMS: atom_id res chain seq x y z
N MET A 1 33.57 -27.45 -23.39
CA MET A 1 33.95 -26.06 -23.06
C MET A 1 32.99 -25.19 -23.82
N ALA A 2 32.22 -24.35 -23.14
CA ALA A 2 31.31 -23.44 -23.82
C ALA A 2 32.00 -22.09 -24.02
N ILE A 3 31.85 -21.51 -25.21
CA ILE A 3 32.19 -20.11 -25.45
C ILE A 3 31.01 -19.29 -24.94
N ILE A 4 31.28 -18.39 -24.01
CA ILE A 4 30.32 -17.46 -23.45
C ILE A 4 30.69 -16.04 -23.84
N LYS A 5 29.74 -15.12 -23.77
CA LYS A 5 30.05 -13.70 -23.74
C LYS A 5 30.39 -13.35 -22.29
N CYS A 6 31.51 -12.67 -22.09
CA CYS A 6 31.86 -12.13 -20.77
C CYS A 6 30.73 -11.21 -20.30
N PRO A 7 30.12 -11.45 -19.13
CA PRO A 7 29.01 -10.61 -18.65
C PRO A 7 29.41 -9.15 -18.39
N GLU A 8 30.71 -8.88 -18.19
CA GLU A 8 31.23 -7.50 -18.07
C GLU A 8 31.46 -6.83 -19.42
N CYS A 9 32.25 -7.44 -20.32
CA CYS A 9 32.74 -6.75 -21.52
C CYS A 9 32.16 -7.26 -22.85
N GLY A 10 31.23 -8.21 -22.81
CA GLY A 10 30.54 -8.78 -23.98
C GLY A 10 31.41 -9.62 -24.93
N ARG A 11 32.72 -9.73 -24.66
CA ARG A 11 33.68 -10.42 -25.54
C ARG A 11 33.61 -11.93 -25.34
N GLN A 12 33.83 -12.67 -26.42
CA GLN A 12 33.79 -14.13 -26.37
C GLN A 12 34.96 -14.68 -25.54
N ILE A 13 34.65 -15.48 -24.53
CA ILE A 13 35.61 -16.10 -23.61
C ILE A 13 35.15 -17.51 -23.26
N SER A 14 36.07 -18.38 -22.85
CA SER A 14 35.71 -19.70 -22.33
C SER A 14 35.09 -19.58 -20.93
N ASP A 15 34.03 -20.35 -20.68
CA ASP A 15 33.42 -20.58 -19.37
C ASP A 15 34.39 -21.11 -18.29
N LYS A 16 35.54 -21.65 -18.68
CA LYS A 16 36.59 -22.16 -17.79
C LYS A 16 37.79 -21.24 -17.64
N ALA A 17 37.81 -20.09 -18.30
CA ALA A 17 38.91 -19.14 -18.15
C ALA A 17 38.96 -18.64 -16.69
N PRO A 18 40.13 -18.63 -16.02
CA PRO A 18 40.24 -18.08 -14.67
C PRO A 18 39.77 -16.62 -14.63
N THR A 19 40.23 -15.82 -15.60
CA THR A 19 39.88 -14.41 -15.76
C THR A 19 39.61 -14.08 -17.23
N CYS A 20 38.78 -13.07 -17.49
CA CYS A 20 38.56 -12.54 -18.82
C CYS A 20 39.83 -11.79 -19.30
N PRO A 21 40.41 -12.12 -20.45
CA PRO A 21 41.58 -11.42 -20.99
C PRO A 21 41.31 -9.97 -21.40
N SER A 22 40.04 -9.59 -21.57
CA SER A 22 39.66 -8.25 -22.04
C SER A 22 39.31 -7.28 -20.92
N CYS A 23 38.66 -7.72 -19.85
CA CYS A 23 38.29 -6.85 -18.72
C CYS A 23 38.79 -7.34 -17.37
N GLY A 24 39.46 -8.49 -17.31
CA GLY A 24 40.07 -9.01 -16.10
C GLY A 24 39.11 -9.66 -15.10
N VAL A 25 37.80 -9.66 -15.34
CA VAL A 25 36.83 -10.25 -14.40
C VAL A 25 37.02 -11.76 -14.26
N GLU A 26 36.91 -12.28 -13.04
CA GLU A 26 36.97 -13.72 -12.78
C GLU A 26 35.76 -14.42 -13.42
N ILE A 27 36.02 -15.47 -14.21
CA ILE A 27 34.96 -16.21 -14.92
C ILE A 27 34.76 -17.57 -14.25
N ALA A 28 35.83 -18.35 -14.12
CA ALA A 28 35.76 -19.70 -13.56
C ALA A 28 35.14 -19.72 -12.15
N GLY A 29 33.99 -20.39 -12.00
CA GLY A 29 33.30 -20.55 -10.73
C GLY A 29 32.55 -19.33 -10.21
N LYS A 30 32.53 -18.21 -10.97
CA LYS A 30 31.85 -16.96 -10.58
C LYS A 30 30.64 -16.62 -11.45
N ILE A 31 30.41 -17.35 -12.53
CA ILE A 31 29.28 -17.15 -13.43
C ILE A 31 28.19 -18.22 -13.21
N THR A 32 26.94 -17.83 -13.44
CA THR A 32 25.78 -18.74 -13.43
C THR A 32 24.93 -18.48 -14.67
N LYS A 33 24.16 -19.50 -15.08
CA LYS A 33 23.25 -19.41 -16.22
C LYS A 33 21.81 -19.38 -15.70
N CYS A 34 21.02 -18.39 -16.11
CA CYS A 34 19.63 -18.29 -15.74
C CYS A 34 18.85 -19.52 -16.27
N PRO A 35 18.08 -20.24 -15.43
CA PRO A 35 17.26 -21.36 -15.88
C PRO A 35 16.06 -20.90 -16.73
N ASN A 36 15.59 -19.66 -16.55
CA ASN A 36 14.43 -19.12 -17.23
C ASN A 36 14.79 -18.56 -18.62
N CYS A 37 15.71 -17.59 -18.71
CA CYS A 37 16.06 -16.95 -19.99
C CYS A 37 17.38 -17.41 -20.62
N GLY A 38 18.18 -18.22 -19.92
CA GLY A 38 19.47 -18.71 -20.44
C GLY A 38 20.63 -17.70 -20.41
N GLU A 39 20.41 -16.48 -19.91
CA GLU A 39 21.45 -15.44 -19.79
C GLU A 39 22.56 -15.85 -18.81
N ILE A 40 23.80 -15.49 -19.12
CA ILE A 40 24.96 -15.79 -18.26
C ILE A 40 25.34 -14.52 -17.50
N TYR A 41 25.34 -14.60 -16.18
CA TYR A 41 25.59 -13.46 -15.30
C TYR A 41 26.41 -13.89 -14.07
N PHE A 42 26.86 -12.95 -13.25
CA PHE A 42 27.65 -13.28 -12.07
C PHE A 42 26.80 -13.88 -10.95
N SER A 43 27.34 -14.90 -10.30
CA SER A 43 26.67 -15.67 -9.24
C SER A 43 26.41 -14.85 -7.96
N ASN A 44 26.98 -13.65 -7.83
CA ASN A 44 26.77 -12.74 -6.71
C ASN A 44 25.55 -11.81 -6.89
N LEU A 45 24.95 -11.76 -8.09
CA LEU A 45 23.72 -11.02 -8.30
C LEU A 45 22.53 -11.82 -7.76
N GLU A 46 21.68 -11.22 -6.94
CA GLU A 46 20.54 -11.93 -6.31
C GLU A 46 19.48 -12.37 -7.32
N MET A 47 19.36 -11.64 -8.44
CA MET A 47 18.40 -11.90 -9.50
C MET A 47 19.08 -11.81 -10.86
N CYS A 48 18.50 -12.49 -11.85
CA CYS A 48 18.95 -12.42 -13.24
C CYS A 48 18.68 -11.01 -13.80
N PRO A 49 19.68 -10.31 -14.36
CA PRO A 49 19.51 -8.94 -14.87
C PRO A 49 18.60 -8.83 -16.11
N ASN A 50 18.29 -9.96 -16.77
CA ASN A 50 17.45 -9.97 -17.97
C ASN A 50 15.98 -10.29 -17.67
N CYS A 51 15.70 -11.21 -16.75
CA CYS A 51 14.33 -11.67 -16.47
C CYS A 51 13.89 -11.56 -15.00
N HIS A 52 14.76 -11.04 -14.13
CA HIS A 52 14.53 -10.88 -12.68
C HIS A 52 14.23 -12.18 -11.91
N GLU A 53 14.47 -13.35 -12.52
CA GLU A 53 14.39 -14.64 -11.83
C GLU A 53 15.46 -14.74 -10.73
N LEU A 54 15.10 -15.32 -9.58
CA LEU A 54 16.03 -15.52 -8.46
C LEU A 54 17.25 -16.36 -8.86
N ASN A 55 18.42 -15.97 -8.37
CA ASN A 55 19.65 -16.67 -8.68
C ASN A 55 19.72 -18.04 -7.98
N PRO A 56 19.81 -19.16 -8.73
CA PRO A 56 19.84 -20.50 -8.18
C PRO A 56 21.11 -20.82 -7.38
N SER A 57 22.19 -20.05 -7.56
CA SER A 57 23.45 -20.24 -6.86
C SER A 57 23.42 -19.71 -5.42
N LEU A 58 22.56 -18.74 -5.13
CA LEU A 58 22.40 -18.15 -3.79
C LEU A 58 21.35 -18.89 -2.94
N THR A 59 20.34 -19.49 -3.58
CA THR A 59 19.33 -20.32 -2.92
C THR A 59 19.86 -21.68 -2.45
N ARG A 60 21.00 -22.16 -2.95
CA ARG A 60 21.61 -23.41 -2.47
C ARG A 60 22.34 -23.28 -1.13
N MET A 61 22.66 -22.06 -0.69
CA MET A 61 23.34 -21.82 0.60
C MET A 61 22.36 -21.73 1.79
N THR A 62 21.06 -21.71 1.53
CA THR A 62 20.01 -21.69 2.56
C THR A 62 19.11 -22.91 2.43
N SER A 63 19.54 -24.02 3.02
CA SER A 63 18.61 -25.08 3.45
C SER A 63 18.57 -25.13 4.99
N PRO A 64 17.38 -25.30 5.60
CA PRO A 64 17.15 -25.01 6.99
C PRO A 64 17.56 -26.21 7.86
N ALA A 65 18.61 -26.04 8.66
CA ALA A 65 18.91 -26.96 9.74
C ALA A 65 19.54 -26.21 10.92
N GLY A 66 18.83 -26.23 12.06
CA GLY A 66 19.42 -26.06 13.38
C GLY A 66 19.41 -24.63 13.94
N MET A 67 18.35 -24.31 14.69
CA MET A 67 18.43 -23.33 15.76
C MET A 67 19.57 -23.71 16.72
N SER A 68 20.55 -22.83 16.89
CA SER A 68 21.32 -22.78 18.13
C SER A 68 21.78 -21.36 18.40
N GLN A 69 21.34 -20.84 19.53
CA GLN A 69 21.58 -19.49 20.02
C GLN A 69 23.04 -19.30 20.43
N GLN A 70 23.72 -18.29 19.87
CA GLN A 70 24.77 -17.55 20.56
C GLN A 70 24.71 -16.07 20.17
N THR A 71 24.45 -15.23 21.18
CA THR A 71 24.31 -13.78 21.12
C THR A 71 25.68 -13.09 21.17
N PRO A 72 25.94 -12.06 20.35
CA PRO A 72 26.93 -11.03 20.68
C PRO A 72 26.26 -9.69 21.05
N ALA A 73 27.01 -8.92 21.83
CA ALA A 73 26.60 -7.75 22.58
C ALA A 73 26.25 -6.50 21.74
N SER A 74 25.07 -6.47 21.12
CA SER A 74 24.51 -5.29 20.43
C SER A 74 23.14 -4.86 20.96
N GLN A 75 22.62 -5.51 22.01
CA GLN A 75 21.24 -5.33 22.50
C GLN A 75 21.04 -4.16 23.49
N ALA A 76 22.10 -3.43 23.87
CA ALA A 76 21.99 -2.37 24.86
C ALA A 76 21.51 -1.01 24.29
N SER A 77 21.58 -0.81 22.97
CA SER A 77 21.15 0.45 22.33
C SER A 77 19.71 0.40 21.77
N MET A 78 19.25 -0.75 21.29
CA MET A 78 17.87 -0.88 20.75
C MET A 78 16.80 -0.85 21.84
N THR A 79 17.09 -1.41 23.02
CA THR A 79 16.15 -1.46 24.15
C THR A 79 15.80 -0.09 24.71
N LYS A 80 16.70 0.89 24.64
CA LYS A 80 16.41 2.26 25.11
C LYS A 80 15.49 3.02 24.15
N GLN A 81 15.71 2.85 22.84
CA GLN A 81 14.94 3.55 21.81
C GLN A 81 13.54 2.93 21.64
N GLU A 82 13.41 1.61 21.75
CA GLU A 82 12.11 0.92 21.79
C GLU A 82 11.30 1.26 23.05
N ALA A 83 11.95 1.36 24.22
CA ALA A 83 11.29 1.78 25.44
C ALA A 83 10.83 3.25 25.40
N GLU A 84 11.62 4.14 24.79
CA GLU A 84 11.29 5.56 24.63
C GLU A 84 10.16 5.76 23.60
N ASN A 85 10.16 4.97 22.52
CA ASN A 85 9.07 4.96 21.54
C ASN A 85 7.77 4.38 22.12
N ALA A 86 7.84 3.29 22.90
CA ALA A 86 6.69 2.73 23.60
C ALA A 86 6.12 3.69 24.67
N ALA A 87 6.98 4.43 25.37
CA ALA A 87 6.56 5.46 26.32
C ALA A 87 5.86 6.63 25.61
N ARG A 88 6.37 7.09 24.46
CA ARG A 88 5.71 8.13 23.64
C ARG A 88 4.36 7.66 23.10
N GLN A 89 4.26 6.43 22.62
CA GLN A 89 3.02 5.88 22.09
C GLN A 89 1.95 5.71 23.18
N ASN A 90 2.35 5.29 24.39
CA ASN A 90 1.46 5.25 25.55
C ASN A 90 1.00 6.63 26.02
N ALA A 91 1.86 7.66 25.94
CA ALA A 91 1.49 9.04 26.28
C ALA A 91 0.45 9.61 25.30
N ILE A 92 0.60 9.36 24.00
CA ILE A 92 -0.38 9.76 22.97
C ILE A 92 -1.73 9.07 23.22
N ARG A 93 -1.72 7.76 23.47
CA ARG A 93 -2.94 6.98 23.77
C ARG A 93 -3.66 7.47 25.03
N GLN A 94 -2.92 7.88 26.07
CA GLN A 94 -3.49 8.45 27.29
C GLN A 94 -4.12 9.84 27.07
N GLU A 95 -3.52 10.68 26.23
CA GLU A 95 -4.08 11.98 25.88
C GLU A 95 -5.37 11.84 25.06
N GLU A 96 -5.39 10.89 24.14
CA GLU A 96 -6.57 10.60 23.32
C GLU A 96 -7.74 10.06 24.15
N ASN A 97 -7.47 9.14 25.09
CA ASN A 97 -8.47 8.67 26.05
C ASN A 97 -9.01 9.81 26.92
N ARG A 98 -8.16 10.74 27.39
CA ARG A 98 -8.60 11.93 28.15
C ARG A 98 -9.48 12.86 27.32
N ARG A 99 -9.16 13.07 26.04
CA ARG A 99 -10.01 13.83 25.11
C ARG A 99 -11.37 13.17 24.91
N GLN A 100 -11.39 11.84 24.78
CA GLN A 100 -12.62 11.09 24.56
C GLN A 100 -13.54 11.10 25.80
N GLU A 101 -12.96 11.01 27.00
CA GLU A 101 -13.71 11.19 28.26
C GLU A 101 -14.26 12.62 28.41
N ALA A 102 -13.48 13.65 28.06
CA ALA A 102 -13.95 15.04 28.11
C ALA A 102 -15.14 15.27 27.16
N LEU A 103 -15.09 14.73 25.94
CA LEU A 103 -16.20 14.80 24.99
C LEU A 103 -17.44 14.06 25.49
N ARG A 104 -17.26 12.90 26.15
CA ARG A 104 -18.36 12.15 26.76
C ARG A 104 -18.99 12.92 27.92
N GLN A 105 -18.18 13.62 28.71
CA GLN A 105 -18.64 14.45 29.83
C GLN A 105 -19.42 15.69 29.34
N ASP A 106 -18.98 16.31 28.24
CA ASP A 106 -19.70 17.40 27.58
C ASP A 106 -21.03 16.95 26.96
N ALA A 107 -21.07 15.75 26.35
CA ALA A 107 -22.31 15.16 25.83
C ALA A 107 -23.34 14.91 26.95
N LEU A 108 -22.90 14.43 28.11
CA LEU A 108 -23.76 14.24 29.29
C LEU A 108 -24.25 15.58 29.86
N ARG A 109 -23.43 16.64 29.82
CA ARG A 109 -23.84 18.00 30.22
C ARG A 109 -24.89 18.62 29.29
N GLN A 110 -24.83 18.34 27.99
CA GLN A 110 -25.82 18.82 27.02
C GLN A 110 -27.19 18.15 27.20
N GLN A 111 -27.24 16.89 27.64
CA GLN A 111 -28.49 16.18 27.96
C GLN A 111 -29.17 16.68 29.25
N ALA A 112 -28.44 17.34 30.16
CA ALA A 112 -28.97 17.82 31.44
C ALA A 112 -29.51 19.27 31.41
N ARG A 113 -29.61 19.92 30.24
CA ARG A 113 -30.12 21.29 30.14
C ARG A 113 -31.66 21.30 30.25
N PRO A 114 -32.27 22.02 31.21
CA PRO A 114 -33.72 22.07 31.33
C PRO A 114 -34.34 22.74 30.10
N GLN A 115 -35.28 22.06 29.45
CA GLN A 115 -36.06 22.62 28.35
C GLN A 115 -37.03 23.67 28.89
N THR A 116 -36.88 24.93 28.46
CA THR A 116 -37.91 25.95 28.59
C THR A 116 -39.13 25.55 27.73
N PRO A 117 -40.37 25.65 28.24
CA PRO A 117 -41.54 25.23 27.49
C PRO A 117 -41.81 26.22 26.36
N VAL A 118 -41.60 25.79 25.12
CA VAL A 118 -42.02 26.51 23.92
C VAL A 118 -43.53 26.30 23.75
N ARG A 119 -44.26 27.39 23.91
CA ARG A 119 -45.70 27.51 23.68
C ARG A 119 -46.03 27.14 22.23
N THR A 120 -46.73 26.02 22.05
CA THR A 120 -47.29 25.55 20.77
C THR A 120 -48.27 26.57 20.21
N ALA A 121 -47.92 27.18 19.08
CA ALA A 121 -48.86 27.82 18.17
C ALA A 121 -49.31 26.77 17.14
N THR A 122 -50.61 26.51 17.10
CA THR A 122 -51.31 25.66 16.12
C THR A 122 -51.13 26.16 14.69
N PRO A 123 -50.87 25.27 13.70
CA PRO A 123 -51.01 25.60 12.28
C PRO A 123 -52.46 25.41 11.80
N PRO A 124 -52.93 26.19 10.80
CA PRO A 124 -54.28 26.05 10.24
C PRO A 124 -54.35 24.95 9.17
N THR A 125 -55.46 24.22 9.17
CA THR A 125 -55.91 23.25 8.17
C THR A 125 -56.15 23.85 6.77
N PRO A 126 -55.87 23.10 5.68
CA PRO A 126 -56.45 23.33 4.35
C PRO A 126 -57.58 22.33 3.99
N PRO A 127 -58.39 22.62 2.94
CA PRO A 127 -59.80 22.23 2.86
C PRO A 127 -60.12 20.99 1.99
N VAL A 128 -61.34 20.47 2.18
CA VAL A 128 -61.99 19.34 1.48
C VAL A 128 -62.74 19.81 0.21
N PRO A 129 -62.84 19.02 -0.89
CA PRO A 129 -63.73 19.30 -2.05
C PRO A 129 -65.14 18.67 -1.96
N PRO A 130 -66.12 19.14 -2.76
CA PRO A 130 -67.54 19.11 -2.39
C PRO A 130 -68.38 17.96 -2.97
N VAL A 131 -69.48 17.66 -2.27
CA VAL A 131 -70.66 16.91 -2.76
C VAL A 131 -71.77 17.92 -3.13
N ARG A 132 -72.51 17.66 -4.22
CA ARG A 132 -73.69 18.42 -4.69
C ARG A 132 -74.97 17.55 -4.67
N PRO A 133 -76.19 18.14 -4.78
CA PRO A 133 -77.37 17.82 -3.97
C PRO A 133 -78.46 17.14 -4.84
N GLN A 134 -79.69 16.81 -4.42
CA GLN A 134 -80.81 17.64 -3.91
C GLN A 134 -81.98 16.66 -3.62
N GLN A 135 -82.71 16.83 -2.49
CA GLN A 135 -84.14 17.22 -2.38
C GLN A 135 -85.11 16.58 -3.41
N SER A 136 -86.27 16.04 -3.03
CA SER A 136 -87.30 16.69 -2.22
C SER A 136 -88.44 15.72 -1.83
N ASN A 137 -89.07 16.06 -0.70
CA ASN A 137 -90.47 15.92 -0.30
C ASN A 137 -91.25 14.59 -0.46
N SER A 138 -91.88 14.21 0.65
CA SER A 138 -93.34 14.02 0.67
C SER A 138 -93.90 14.23 2.08
N GLN A 139 -95.09 14.82 2.14
CA GLN A 139 -95.76 15.27 3.35
C GLN A 139 -96.98 14.38 3.65
N SER A 140 -97.03 13.90 4.89
CA SER A 140 -98.17 13.65 5.79
C SER A 140 -99.48 13.01 5.30
N GLY A 141 -99.95 12.01 6.06
CA GLY A 141 -101.37 11.90 6.42
C GLY A 141 -101.92 10.50 6.72
N GLY A 142 -102.27 10.24 7.98
CA GLY A 142 -103.56 9.58 8.32
C GLY A 142 -103.57 8.10 8.74
N ASN A 143 -104.17 7.85 9.91
CA ASN A 143 -104.48 6.57 10.57
C ASN A 143 -105.35 5.58 9.77
N GLY A 144 -105.33 4.30 10.20
CA GLY A 144 -106.44 3.35 10.01
C GLY A 144 -106.10 1.91 10.40
N GLU A 145 -106.68 1.43 11.50
CA GLU A 145 -106.64 0.03 11.96
C GLU A 145 -107.37 -0.96 11.02
N GLY A 146 -106.77 -2.14 10.88
CA GLY A 146 -107.41 -3.44 11.11
C GLY A 146 -108.45 -3.99 10.10
N THR A 147 -108.07 -5.04 9.36
CA THR A 147 -108.82 -6.31 9.37
C THR A 147 -107.93 -7.50 8.99
N GLN A 148 -108.35 -8.68 9.44
CA GLN A 148 -107.59 -9.88 9.80
C GLN A 148 -107.05 -10.77 8.66
N GLU A 149 -106.02 -11.55 9.05
CA GLU A 149 -105.65 -12.92 8.61
C GLU A 149 -105.24 -13.13 7.13
N LYS A 150 -104.11 -13.75 6.79
CA LYS A 150 -103.74 -15.13 7.12
C LYS A 150 -102.26 -15.41 6.79
N LYS A 151 -101.64 -16.19 7.67
CA LYS A 151 -100.25 -16.65 7.70
C LYS A 151 -99.83 -17.49 6.48
N LYS A 152 -98.70 -17.15 5.83
CA LYS A 152 -97.89 -18.13 5.06
C LYS A 152 -96.38 -17.82 5.11
N SER A 153 -95.68 -18.56 5.97
CA SER A 153 -94.23 -18.80 6.12
C SER A 153 -93.20 -17.85 5.43
N ASN A 154 -92.68 -16.88 6.18
CA ASN A 154 -91.55 -15.98 5.84
C ASN A 154 -90.14 -16.63 5.87
N ARG A 155 -90.03 -17.96 5.93
CA ARG A 155 -88.73 -18.63 6.03
C ARG A 155 -87.85 -18.44 4.78
N GLY A 156 -88.44 -18.36 3.58
CA GLY A 156 -87.69 -18.18 2.33
C GLY A 156 -87.04 -16.79 2.19
N VAL A 157 -87.73 -15.71 2.61
CA VAL A 157 -87.22 -14.33 2.48
C VAL A 157 -86.07 -14.06 3.47
N ILE A 158 -86.13 -14.64 4.67
CA ILE A 158 -85.06 -14.53 5.67
C ILE A 158 -83.80 -15.28 5.21
N ILE A 159 -83.95 -16.46 4.60
CA ILE A 159 -82.83 -17.24 4.06
C ILE A 159 -82.16 -16.49 2.89
N ILE A 160 -82.94 -15.92 1.96
CA ILE A 160 -82.40 -15.15 0.83
C ILE A 160 -81.69 -13.87 1.29
N SER A 161 -82.24 -13.17 2.29
CA SER A 161 -81.60 -11.98 2.88
C SER A 161 -80.29 -12.31 3.60
N LEU A 162 -80.20 -13.45 4.31
CA LEU A 162 -78.96 -13.90 4.93
C LEU A 162 -77.90 -14.27 3.90
N ILE A 163 -78.27 -14.95 2.81
CA ILE A 163 -77.34 -15.29 1.73
C ILE A 163 -76.77 -14.02 1.08
N PHE A 164 -77.60 -13.01 0.84
CA PHE A 164 -77.16 -11.73 0.30
C PHE A 164 -76.24 -10.98 1.27
N ALA A 165 -76.56 -10.98 2.57
CA ALA A 165 -75.70 -10.40 3.60
C ALA A 165 -74.32 -11.09 3.67
N PHE A 166 -74.27 -12.42 3.56
CA PHE A 166 -73.00 -13.16 3.49
C PHE A 166 -72.21 -12.86 2.22
N LEU A 167 -72.86 -12.72 1.06
CA LEU A 167 -72.20 -12.33 -0.19
C LEU A 167 -71.61 -10.92 -0.10
N VAL A 168 -72.38 -9.97 0.44
CA VAL A 168 -71.92 -8.59 0.64
C VAL A 168 -70.76 -8.53 1.64
N CYS A 169 -70.85 -9.25 2.77
CA CYS A 169 -69.74 -9.37 3.72
C CYS A 169 -68.51 -10.04 3.08
N GLY A 170 -68.69 -11.06 2.23
CA GLY A 170 -67.60 -11.70 1.50
C GLY A 170 -66.92 -10.76 0.49
N ILE A 171 -67.70 -9.93 -0.20
CA ILE A 171 -67.17 -8.91 -1.12
C ILE A 171 -66.43 -7.81 -0.33
N PHE A 172 -67.00 -7.32 0.77
CA PHE A 172 -66.31 -6.34 1.63
C PHE A 172 -65.05 -6.91 2.27
N TYR A 173 -65.07 -8.17 2.70
CA TYR A 173 -63.88 -8.87 3.21
C TYR A 173 -62.82 -9.01 2.11
N TYR A 174 -63.22 -9.38 0.88
CA TYR A 174 -62.31 -9.47 -0.27
C TYR A 174 -61.67 -8.10 -0.62
N PHE A 175 -62.44 -7.01 -0.63
CA PHE A 175 -61.90 -5.67 -0.88
C PHE A 175 -60.98 -5.19 0.25
N TYR A 176 -61.29 -5.53 1.51
CA TYR A 176 -60.43 -5.23 2.66
C TYR A 176 -59.11 -6.03 2.61
N ASP A 177 -59.19 -7.34 2.35
CA ASP A 177 -58.04 -8.24 2.20
C ASP A 177 -57.15 -7.82 1.01
N SER A 178 -57.76 -7.49 -0.14
CA SER A 178 -57.05 -6.98 -1.32
C SER A 178 -56.35 -5.65 -1.06
N ALA A 179 -56.99 -4.70 -0.38
CA ALA A 179 -56.39 -3.42 -0.04
C ALA A 179 -55.25 -3.56 0.99
N ASN A 180 -55.39 -4.52 1.92
CA ASN A 180 -54.36 -4.80 2.92
C ASN A 180 -53.13 -5.47 2.28
N LYS A 181 -53.33 -6.42 1.35
CA LYS A 181 -52.26 -7.06 0.58
C LYS A 181 -51.46 -6.07 -0.26
N ASN A 182 -52.11 -5.13 -0.93
CA ASN A 182 -51.41 -4.12 -1.71
C ASN A 182 -50.54 -3.20 -0.83
N LYS A 183 -51.02 -2.81 0.36
CA LYS A 183 -50.24 -1.99 1.31
C LYS A 183 -49.07 -2.76 1.92
N GLU A 184 -49.27 -4.04 2.21
CA GLU A 184 -48.20 -4.92 2.68
C GLU A 184 -47.11 -5.08 1.61
N LEU A 185 -47.49 -5.28 0.35
CA LEU A 185 -46.53 -5.40 -0.76
C LEU A 185 -45.68 -4.14 -0.92
N GLU A 186 -46.30 -2.95 -0.86
CA GLU A 186 -45.56 -1.67 -0.89
C GLU A 186 -44.58 -1.54 0.29
N ALA A 187 -45.02 -1.95 1.50
CA ALA A 187 -44.16 -1.93 2.68
C ALA A 187 -43.02 -2.96 2.61
N TYR A 188 -43.27 -4.12 2.01
CA TYR A 188 -42.27 -5.15 1.75
C TYR A 188 -41.21 -4.66 0.76
N GLU A 189 -41.62 -4.08 -0.37
CA GLU A 189 -40.70 -3.51 -1.36
C GLU A 189 -39.81 -2.42 -0.75
N TYR A 190 -40.41 -1.53 0.06
CA TYR A 190 -39.66 -0.51 0.79
C TYR A 190 -38.67 -1.11 1.80
N ALA A 191 -39.11 -2.10 2.59
CA ALA A 191 -38.26 -2.74 3.60
C ALA A 191 -37.10 -3.54 2.98
N MET A 192 -37.31 -4.21 1.85
CA MET A 192 -36.26 -4.93 1.11
C MET A 192 -35.19 -4.01 0.52
N GLN A 193 -35.56 -2.79 0.14
CA GLN A 193 -34.60 -1.78 -0.34
C GLN A 193 -33.91 -1.03 0.81
N SER A 194 -34.50 -1.08 2.01
CA SER A 194 -33.94 -0.43 3.18
C SER A 194 -32.68 -1.13 3.68
N ARG A 195 -31.75 -0.32 4.18
CA ARG A 195 -30.55 -0.77 4.91
C ARG A 195 -30.66 -0.46 6.40
N ASP A 196 -31.83 -0.03 6.86
CA ASP A 196 -32.10 0.32 8.25
C ASP A 196 -32.79 -0.86 8.97
N PRO A 197 -32.14 -1.53 9.93
CA PRO A 197 -32.72 -2.60 10.73
C PRO A 197 -34.07 -2.25 11.36
N MET A 198 -34.31 -0.99 11.69
CA MET A 198 -35.56 -0.55 12.31
C MET A 198 -36.74 -0.57 11.33
N VAL A 199 -36.50 -0.33 10.03
CA VAL A 199 -37.54 -0.42 8.99
C VAL A 199 -37.97 -1.87 8.80
N LEU A 200 -37.01 -2.80 8.75
CA LEU A 200 -37.28 -4.23 8.62
C LEU A 200 -38.02 -4.76 9.85
N GLN A 201 -37.60 -4.36 11.06
CA GLN A 201 -38.26 -4.73 12.30
C GLN A 201 -39.70 -4.18 12.35
N SER A 202 -39.91 -2.93 11.93
CA SER A 202 -41.24 -2.32 11.86
C SER A 202 -42.19 -3.08 10.92
N TYR A 203 -41.69 -3.53 9.75
CA TYR A 203 -42.46 -4.40 8.86
C TYR A 203 -42.85 -5.71 9.56
N LEU A 204 -41.88 -6.37 10.21
CA LEU A 204 -42.12 -7.64 10.91
C LEU A 204 -43.14 -7.49 12.05
N ASP A 205 -43.12 -6.38 12.77
CA ASP A 205 -44.03 -6.11 13.90
C ASP A 205 -45.44 -5.69 13.43
N THR A 206 -45.52 -4.94 12.32
CA THR A 206 -46.77 -4.41 11.77
C THR A 206 -47.56 -5.49 11.02
N TYR A 207 -46.90 -6.31 10.20
CA TYR A 207 -47.57 -7.22 9.27
C TYR A 207 -47.65 -8.66 9.76
N LYS A 208 -48.12 -8.87 11.02
CA LYS A 208 -48.56 -10.14 11.67
C LYS A 208 -48.64 -11.36 10.77
N ASP A 209 -49.59 -11.25 9.86
CA ASP A 209 -50.15 -12.35 9.09
C ASP A 209 -49.75 -12.26 7.60
N ALA A 210 -48.68 -11.51 7.28
CA ALA A 210 -48.12 -11.47 5.93
C ALA A 210 -47.63 -12.85 5.47
N ASP A 211 -47.45 -12.98 4.15
CA ASP A 211 -46.94 -14.19 3.53
C ASP A 211 -45.62 -14.64 4.17
N GLU A 212 -45.49 -15.95 4.41
CA GLU A 212 -44.34 -16.54 5.08
C GLU A 212 -43.04 -16.23 4.32
N ALA A 213 -43.07 -16.25 2.98
CA ALA A 213 -41.89 -15.96 2.18
C ALA A 213 -41.44 -14.50 2.28
N HIS A 214 -42.37 -13.55 2.39
CA HIS A 214 -42.02 -12.13 2.58
C HIS A 214 -41.40 -11.91 3.97
N ARG A 215 -42.01 -12.49 5.01
CA ARG A 215 -41.50 -12.40 6.38
C ARG A 215 -40.13 -13.04 6.53
N ASP A 216 -39.92 -14.21 5.94
CA ASP A 216 -38.63 -14.90 5.93
C ASP A 216 -37.56 -14.10 5.20
N SER A 217 -37.91 -13.50 4.05
CA SER A 217 -36.98 -12.65 3.30
C SER A 217 -36.55 -11.41 4.10
N ILE A 218 -37.49 -10.75 4.78
CA ILE A 218 -37.19 -9.60 5.63
C ILE A 218 -36.40 -10.01 6.87
N MET A 219 -36.71 -11.15 7.48
CA MET A 219 -35.97 -11.67 8.63
C MET A 219 -34.53 -12.03 8.26
N ALA A 220 -34.31 -12.68 7.11
CA ALA A 220 -32.98 -12.99 6.60
C ALA A 220 -32.19 -11.71 6.29
N HIS A 221 -32.83 -10.70 5.69
CA HIS A 221 -32.20 -9.40 5.42
C HIS A 221 -31.81 -8.68 6.72
N LEU A 222 -32.66 -8.73 7.74
CA LEU A 222 -32.38 -8.16 9.06
C LEU A 222 -31.20 -8.85 9.74
N GLU A 223 -31.14 -10.18 9.67
CA GLU A 223 -30.03 -10.95 10.25
C GLU A 223 -28.72 -10.68 9.52
N LEU A 224 -28.75 -10.55 8.20
CA LEU A 224 -27.58 -10.16 7.41
C LEU A 224 -27.05 -8.78 7.81
N LEU A 225 -27.93 -7.79 8.01
CA LEU A 225 -27.53 -6.45 8.48
C LEU A 225 -26.90 -6.51 9.87
N LYS A 226 -27.52 -7.23 10.81
CA LYS A 226 -26.98 -7.44 12.17
C LYS A 226 -25.61 -8.11 12.13
N GLN A 227 -25.45 -9.14 11.31
CA GLN A 227 -24.18 -9.85 11.17
C GLN A 227 -23.11 -8.94 10.55
N THR A 228 -23.48 -8.13 9.55
CA THR A 228 -22.60 -7.13 8.93
C THR A 228 -22.11 -6.12 9.96
N ASP A 229 -22.97 -5.62 10.86
CA ASP A 229 -22.58 -4.67 11.91
C ASP A 229 -21.74 -5.33 13.03
N GLN A 230 -22.03 -6.58 13.36
CA GLN A 230 -21.24 -7.34 14.33
C GLN A 230 -19.82 -7.60 13.80
N ASP A 231 -19.70 -8.06 12.57
CA ASP A 231 -18.40 -8.32 11.93
C ASP A 231 -17.60 -7.02 11.75
N TRP A 232 -18.28 -5.91 11.44
CA TRP A 232 -17.67 -4.59 11.44
C TRP A 232 -17.07 -4.23 12.80
N THR A 233 -17.87 -4.37 13.87
CA THR A 233 -17.41 -4.11 15.24
C THR A 233 -16.19 -4.95 15.58
N ASN A 234 -16.23 -6.25 15.26
CA ASN A 234 -15.10 -7.15 15.48
C ASN A 234 -13.85 -6.70 14.70
N ALA A 235 -14.00 -6.30 13.45
CA ALA A 235 -12.90 -5.83 12.62
C ALA A 235 -12.27 -4.55 13.19
N VAL A 236 -13.07 -3.55 13.56
CA VAL A 236 -12.57 -2.30 14.16
C VAL A 236 -11.90 -2.53 15.51
N VAL A 237 -12.50 -3.36 16.36
CA VAL A 237 -11.96 -3.68 17.70
C VAL A 237 -10.62 -4.39 17.59
N SER A 238 -10.42 -5.24 16.59
CA SER A 238 -9.12 -5.89 16.35
C SER A 238 -8.03 -4.87 15.98
N GLY A 239 -8.41 -3.78 15.31
CA GLY A 239 -7.48 -2.77 14.79
C GLY A 239 -6.50 -3.28 13.75
N SER A 240 -6.67 -4.51 13.23
CA SER A 240 -5.74 -5.10 12.26
C SER A 240 -6.20 -4.87 10.82
N LYS A 241 -5.23 -4.70 9.91
CA LYS A 241 -5.50 -4.58 8.48
C LYS A 241 -6.19 -5.83 7.95
N GLU A 242 -5.78 -7.00 8.41
CA GLU A 242 -6.29 -8.29 7.94
C GLU A 242 -7.78 -8.46 8.25
N ALA A 243 -8.22 -8.05 9.45
CA ALA A 243 -9.63 -8.14 9.82
C ALA A 243 -10.50 -7.13 9.05
N LEU A 244 -9.98 -5.93 8.80
CA LEU A 244 -10.62 -4.91 7.98
C LEU A 244 -10.73 -5.35 6.50
N GLN A 245 -9.68 -5.98 5.96
CA GLN A 245 -9.71 -6.52 4.60
C GLN A 245 -10.70 -7.69 4.49
N ALA A 246 -10.69 -8.62 5.44
CA ALA A 246 -11.63 -9.73 5.47
C ALA A 246 -13.09 -9.24 5.55
N TYR A 247 -13.34 -8.13 6.27
CA TYR A 247 -14.64 -7.47 6.30
C TYR A 247 -15.06 -6.93 4.92
N LEU A 248 -14.16 -6.22 4.22
CA LEU A 248 -14.43 -5.72 2.87
C LEU A 248 -14.69 -6.84 1.85
N ASP A 249 -13.91 -7.92 1.94
CA ASP A 249 -14.04 -9.07 1.05
C ASP A 249 -15.39 -9.78 1.27
N LYS A 250 -15.84 -9.87 2.53
CA LYS A 250 -17.12 -10.48 2.90
C LYS A 250 -18.32 -9.58 2.57
N TYR A 251 -18.18 -8.25 2.71
CA TYR A 251 -19.27 -7.28 2.55
C TYR A 251 -18.89 -6.10 1.63
N PRO A 252 -18.69 -6.33 0.32
CA PRO A 252 -18.18 -5.32 -0.62
C PRO A 252 -19.11 -4.11 -0.85
N ASN A 253 -20.38 -4.24 -0.47
CA ASN A 253 -21.42 -3.20 -0.59
C ASN A 253 -21.88 -2.66 0.78
N SER A 254 -21.13 -2.94 1.85
CA SER A 254 -21.43 -2.45 3.19
C SER A 254 -21.44 -0.91 3.24
N PRO A 255 -22.31 -0.28 4.06
CA PRO A 255 -22.23 1.16 4.32
C PRO A 255 -20.88 1.58 4.95
N HIS A 256 -20.18 0.66 5.63
CA HIS A 256 -18.90 0.92 6.29
C HIS A 256 -17.71 0.86 5.33
N LYS A 257 -17.91 0.51 4.05
CA LYS A 257 -16.84 0.31 3.07
C LYS A 257 -15.81 1.44 3.05
N GLN A 258 -16.25 2.69 2.92
CA GLN A 258 -15.32 3.82 2.84
C GLN A 258 -14.57 4.04 4.15
N GLU A 259 -15.22 3.81 5.30
CA GLU A 259 -14.55 3.91 6.60
C GLU A 259 -13.47 2.84 6.74
N VAL A 260 -13.74 1.62 6.28
CA VAL A 260 -12.77 0.53 6.30
C VAL A 260 -11.56 0.85 5.41
N LEU A 261 -11.81 1.34 4.18
CA LEU A 261 -10.75 1.76 3.26
C LEU A 261 -9.86 2.84 3.88
N ASN A 262 -10.47 3.88 4.48
CA ASN A 262 -9.72 4.96 5.14
C ASN A 262 -8.90 4.45 6.34
N LYS A 263 -9.43 3.47 7.10
CA LYS A 263 -8.68 2.84 8.20
C LYS A 263 -7.49 2.03 7.67
N ILE A 264 -7.66 1.26 6.60
CA ILE A 264 -6.58 0.50 5.97
C ILE A 264 -5.50 1.45 5.44
N ASP A 265 -5.89 2.52 4.74
CA ASP A 265 -5.00 3.59 4.27
C ASP A 265 -4.19 4.18 5.42
N SER A 266 -4.86 4.53 6.53
CA SER A 266 -4.19 5.05 7.74
C SER A 266 -3.21 4.04 8.36
N ILE A 267 -3.54 2.74 8.35
CA ILE A 267 -2.65 1.69 8.86
C ILE A 267 -1.41 1.57 7.97
N ASP A 268 -1.59 1.48 6.66
CA ASP A 268 -0.50 1.34 5.70
C ASP A 268 0.40 2.57 5.68
N TRP A 269 -0.18 3.76 5.80
CA TRP A 269 0.58 4.99 5.97
C TRP A 269 1.46 4.95 7.22
N ASN A 270 0.90 4.52 8.36
CA ASN A 270 1.69 4.39 9.59
C ASN A 270 2.80 3.34 9.45
N VAL A 271 2.57 2.23 8.74
CA VAL A 271 3.61 1.25 8.43
C VAL A 271 4.73 1.89 7.60
N ALA A 272 4.39 2.60 6.54
CA ALA A 272 5.37 3.28 5.69
C ALA A 272 6.17 4.35 6.45
N LYS A 273 5.46 5.19 7.21
CA LYS A 273 6.05 6.24 8.04
C LYS A 273 6.96 5.70 9.14
N ASN A 274 6.62 4.57 9.75
CA ASN A 274 7.45 3.95 10.79
C ASN A 274 8.71 3.29 10.19
N ALA A 275 8.61 2.76 8.98
CA ALA A 275 9.74 2.18 8.27
C ALA A 275 10.73 3.26 7.76
N ASP A 276 10.23 4.45 7.43
CA ASP A 276 10.97 5.65 7.02
C ASP A 276 12.05 5.38 5.96
N ASN A 277 11.68 4.69 4.89
CA ASN A 277 12.54 4.39 3.75
C ASN A 277 11.76 4.46 2.44
N VAL A 278 12.51 4.56 1.34
CA VAL A 278 11.97 4.78 0.00
C VAL A 278 11.05 3.63 -0.42
N GLU A 279 11.45 2.39 -0.13
CA GLU A 279 10.71 1.18 -0.49
C GLU A 279 9.33 1.16 0.17
N ALA A 280 9.25 1.53 1.45
CA ALA A 280 8.00 1.54 2.19
C ALA A 280 7.05 2.66 1.72
N TYR A 281 7.56 3.87 1.47
CA TYR A 281 6.74 4.95 0.92
C TYR A 281 6.27 4.64 -0.50
N GLN A 282 7.13 4.04 -1.34
CA GLN A 282 6.74 3.62 -2.69
C GLN A 282 5.68 2.52 -2.67
N ALA A 283 5.80 1.55 -1.76
CA ALA A 283 4.77 0.51 -1.58
C ALA A 283 3.42 1.11 -1.16
N TYR A 284 3.42 2.10 -0.27
CA TYR A 284 2.22 2.83 0.11
C TYR A 284 1.59 3.57 -1.08
N LEU A 285 2.38 4.37 -1.80
CA LEU A 285 1.91 5.12 -2.99
C LEU A 285 1.36 4.20 -4.09
N ALA A 286 1.94 3.01 -4.26
CA ALA A 286 1.45 2.03 -5.22
C ALA A 286 0.14 1.36 -4.79
N ALA A 287 -0.05 1.15 -3.49
CA ALA A 287 -1.25 0.52 -2.94
C ALA A 287 -2.45 1.48 -2.81
N HIS A 288 -2.17 2.78 -2.63
CA HIS A 288 -3.18 3.80 -2.29
C HIS A 288 -3.14 5.00 -3.25
N ALA A 289 -3.40 4.78 -4.54
CA ALA A 289 -3.29 5.84 -5.56
C ALA A 289 -4.19 7.08 -5.32
N ASP A 290 -5.27 6.93 -4.55
CA ASP A 290 -6.21 7.97 -4.12
C ASP A 290 -6.32 8.09 -2.59
N GLY A 291 -5.28 7.63 -1.88
CA GLY A 291 -5.20 7.65 -0.41
C GLY A 291 -5.14 9.07 0.18
N SER A 292 -5.43 9.19 1.48
CA SER A 292 -5.45 10.49 2.15
C SER A 292 -4.05 11.02 2.46
N HIS A 293 -3.01 10.19 2.36
CA HIS A 293 -1.63 10.55 2.70
C HIS A 293 -0.67 10.56 1.50
N ILE A 294 -1.18 10.72 0.28
CA ILE A 294 -0.35 10.78 -0.93
C ILE A 294 0.70 11.90 -0.85
N GLU A 295 0.28 13.13 -0.54
CA GLU A 295 1.19 14.28 -0.48
C GLU A 295 2.25 14.10 0.62
N GLU A 296 1.84 13.61 1.80
CA GLU A 296 2.79 13.34 2.89
C GLU A 296 3.77 12.21 2.53
N ALA A 297 3.31 11.15 1.86
CA ALA A 297 4.14 10.04 1.44
C ALA A 297 5.14 10.45 0.34
N GLU A 298 4.73 11.26 -0.64
CA GLU A 298 5.64 11.79 -1.67
C GLU A 298 6.74 12.66 -1.05
N ASN A 299 6.37 13.55 -0.14
CA ASN A 299 7.32 14.42 0.55
C ASN A 299 8.28 13.61 1.45
N ALA A 300 7.76 12.63 2.18
CA ALA A 300 8.57 11.74 3.02
C ALA A 300 9.50 10.86 2.17
N MET A 301 9.02 10.36 1.03
CA MET A 301 9.84 9.62 0.07
C MET A 301 10.95 10.48 -0.51
N LYS A 302 10.68 11.73 -0.92
CA LYS A 302 11.71 12.66 -1.41
C LYS A 302 12.79 12.90 -0.35
N LYS A 303 12.38 13.07 0.90
CA LYS A 303 13.32 13.21 2.04
C LYS A 303 14.11 11.93 2.33
N ALA A 304 13.49 10.76 2.21
CA ALA A 304 14.19 9.48 2.34
C ALA A 304 15.22 9.31 1.21
N LYS A 305 14.84 9.61 -0.04
CA LYS A 305 15.75 9.58 -1.20
C LYS A 305 16.93 10.53 -1.03
N SER A 306 16.74 11.73 -0.46
CA SER A 306 17.86 12.66 -0.25
C SER A 306 18.82 12.18 0.84
N ARG A 307 18.31 11.49 1.87
CA ARG A 307 19.09 10.94 2.99
C ARG A 307 19.82 9.63 2.62
N ASP A 308 19.13 8.72 1.95
CA ASP A 308 19.58 7.35 1.74
C ASP A 308 20.19 7.15 0.36
N LEU A 309 21.28 6.38 0.32
CA LEU A 309 21.94 6.02 -0.93
C LEU A 309 21.05 5.03 -1.71
N GLN A 310 20.61 5.44 -2.90
CA GLN A 310 19.76 4.61 -3.74
C GLN A 310 20.57 3.58 -4.55
N PRO A 311 19.96 2.44 -4.94
CA PRO A 311 20.62 1.46 -5.80
C PRO A 311 21.16 2.05 -7.11
N GLU A 312 20.38 2.93 -7.75
CA GLU A 312 20.76 3.56 -9.02
C GLU A 312 21.99 4.48 -8.86
N GLU A 313 22.11 5.16 -7.72
CA GLU A 313 23.25 6.02 -7.39
C GLU A 313 24.51 5.18 -7.17
N LYS A 314 24.38 4.03 -6.48
CA LYS A 314 25.47 3.07 -6.30
C LYS A 314 25.92 2.49 -7.64
N ASP A 315 25.00 2.18 -8.54
CA ASP A 315 25.30 1.69 -9.88
C ASP A 315 25.97 2.75 -10.73
N MET A 316 25.52 4.00 -10.67
CA MET A 316 26.17 5.15 -11.30
C MET A 316 27.63 5.30 -10.83
N VAL A 317 27.85 5.34 -9.51
CA VAL A 317 29.19 5.49 -8.92
C VAL A 317 30.11 4.32 -9.31
N SER A 318 29.61 3.09 -9.20
CA SER A 318 30.42 1.91 -9.53
C SER A 318 30.76 1.85 -11.03
N SER A 319 29.81 2.20 -11.90
CA SER A 319 30.02 2.25 -13.36
C SER A 319 31.00 3.34 -13.77
N LEU A 320 30.96 4.51 -13.12
CA LEU A 320 31.92 5.59 -13.32
C LEU A 320 33.35 5.12 -13.06
N PHE A 321 33.60 4.50 -11.90
CA PHE A 321 34.96 4.03 -11.58
C PHE A 321 35.40 2.84 -12.43
N ARG A 322 34.48 1.96 -12.84
CA ARG A 322 34.80 0.93 -13.85
C ARG A 322 35.29 1.57 -15.14
N HIS A 323 34.59 2.57 -15.66
CA HIS A 323 34.98 3.27 -16.87
C HIS A 323 36.32 4.03 -16.69
N PHE A 324 36.49 4.72 -15.57
CA PHE A 324 37.74 5.43 -15.22
C PHE A 324 38.96 4.49 -15.28
N PHE A 325 38.89 3.33 -14.62
CA PHE A 325 40.00 2.36 -14.61
C PHE A 325 40.14 1.57 -15.91
N GLN A 326 39.04 1.35 -16.63
CA GLN A 326 39.10 0.78 -17.98
C GLN A 326 39.90 1.69 -18.91
N SER A 327 39.63 3.00 -18.88
CA SER A 327 40.36 3.99 -19.68
C SER A 327 41.84 4.02 -19.32
N ILE A 328 42.19 3.85 -18.04
CA ILE A 328 43.60 3.66 -17.62
C ILE A 328 44.19 2.40 -18.26
N ASN A 329 43.52 1.25 -18.13
CA ASN A 329 43.99 -0.04 -18.64
C ASN A 329 44.19 -0.03 -20.16
N THR A 330 43.34 0.69 -20.91
CA THR A 330 43.42 0.79 -22.38
C THR A 330 44.21 1.99 -22.87
N ARG A 331 44.78 2.80 -21.97
CA ARG A 331 45.43 4.08 -22.28
C ARG A 331 44.56 5.04 -23.08
N ASP A 332 43.26 5.01 -22.83
CA ASP A 332 42.28 5.89 -23.47
C ASP A 332 42.22 7.24 -22.75
N ALA A 333 42.99 8.21 -23.25
CA ALA A 333 43.05 9.54 -22.68
C ALA A 333 41.71 10.30 -22.80
N ASP A 334 40.94 10.05 -23.85
CA ASP A 334 39.67 10.77 -24.08
C ASP A 334 38.59 10.22 -23.15
N GLY A 335 38.46 8.89 -23.06
CA GLY A 335 37.56 8.23 -22.10
C GLY A 335 37.90 8.58 -20.64
N LEU A 336 39.19 8.65 -20.30
CA LEU A 336 39.62 9.04 -18.95
C LEU A 336 39.23 10.49 -18.63
N GLN A 337 39.47 11.42 -19.55
CA GLN A 337 39.10 12.82 -19.36
C GLN A 337 37.58 13.02 -19.30
N ALA A 338 36.80 12.24 -20.07
CA ALA A 338 35.34 12.32 -20.05
C ALA A 338 34.73 11.91 -18.70
N SER A 339 35.39 11.00 -17.98
CA SER A 339 34.97 10.55 -16.65
C SER A 339 35.27 11.56 -15.51
N CYS A 340 35.95 12.66 -15.82
CA CYS A 340 36.45 13.62 -14.83
C CYS A 340 35.82 15.00 -15.00
N GLU A 341 35.72 15.73 -13.89
CA GLU A 341 35.46 17.16 -13.93
C GLU A 341 36.56 17.93 -14.67
N ASP A 342 36.24 19.14 -15.14
CA ASP A 342 37.24 20.01 -15.79
C ASP A 342 38.37 20.37 -14.82
N ILE A 343 38.03 20.57 -13.54
CA ILE A 343 38.95 20.84 -12.44
C ILE A 343 38.60 19.93 -11.26
N LEU A 344 39.55 19.07 -10.89
CA LEU A 344 39.46 18.25 -9.69
C LEU A 344 39.96 19.05 -8.49
N SER A 345 39.19 19.01 -7.40
CA SER A 345 39.57 19.58 -6.11
C SER A 345 40.87 18.96 -5.58
N SER A 346 41.09 17.67 -5.84
CA SER A 346 42.31 16.94 -5.45
C SER A 346 42.58 15.77 -6.39
N LEU A 347 43.82 15.64 -6.87
CA LEU A 347 44.33 14.48 -7.60
C LEU A 347 45.67 14.05 -7.02
N LEU A 348 45.70 12.94 -6.29
CA LEU A 348 46.90 12.40 -5.64
C LEU A 348 47.67 13.46 -4.82
N GLY A 349 46.93 14.30 -4.08
CA GLY A 349 47.48 15.40 -3.29
C GLY A 349 47.73 16.72 -4.06
N LYS A 350 47.61 16.73 -5.40
CA LYS A 350 47.61 17.99 -6.18
C LYS A 350 46.23 18.62 -6.11
N ASN A 351 46.14 19.86 -5.60
CA ASN A 351 44.90 20.62 -5.62
C ASN A 351 44.67 21.26 -6.99
N SER A 352 43.40 21.51 -7.33
CA SER A 352 42.99 22.16 -8.60
C SER A 352 43.60 21.48 -9.83
N ALA A 353 43.58 20.15 -9.84
CA ALA A 353 44.16 19.36 -10.92
C ALA A 353 43.27 19.42 -12.17
N THR A 354 43.89 19.55 -13.33
CA THR A 354 43.19 19.63 -14.62
C THR A 354 43.04 18.25 -15.25
N LYS A 355 42.19 18.13 -16.27
CA LYS A 355 42.11 16.93 -17.12
C LYS A 355 43.46 16.48 -17.68
N ALA A 356 44.36 17.41 -18.02
CA ALA A 356 45.71 17.10 -18.47
C ALA A 356 46.57 16.44 -17.37
N ASP A 357 46.33 16.79 -16.11
CA ASP A 357 47.02 16.15 -14.97
C ASP A 357 46.55 14.71 -14.78
N VAL A 358 45.28 14.41 -15.02
CA VAL A 358 44.73 13.05 -14.97
C VAL A 358 45.37 12.17 -16.06
N VAL A 359 45.50 12.68 -17.29
CA VAL A 359 46.20 11.99 -18.38
C VAL A 359 47.69 11.81 -18.05
N THR A 360 48.33 12.83 -17.46
CA THR A 360 49.72 12.74 -17.01
C THR A 360 49.89 11.66 -15.95
N PHE A 361 48.95 11.52 -15.02
CA PHE A 361 48.93 10.44 -14.05
C PHE A 361 48.88 9.07 -14.74
N MET A 362 47.93 8.86 -15.66
CA MET A 362 47.82 7.60 -16.42
C MET A 362 49.12 7.25 -17.14
N ASN A 363 49.71 8.21 -17.85
CA ASN A 363 50.96 7.99 -18.59
C ASN A 363 52.13 7.62 -17.66
N LYS A 364 52.18 8.16 -16.44
CA LYS A 364 53.22 7.83 -15.45
C LYS A 364 53.14 6.40 -14.91
N LEU A 365 51.99 5.73 -15.03
CA LEU A 365 51.84 4.32 -14.65
C LEU A 365 52.57 3.39 -15.64
N TYR A 366 52.60 3.76 -16.92
CA TYR A 366 53.21 2.98 -18.00
C TYR A 366 54.66 3.40 -18.25
N LYS A 367 55.55 2.96 -17.36
CA LYS A 367 57.00 3.16 -17.51
C LYS A 367 57.59 2.31 -18.65
N GLU A 368 58.81 2.63 -19.08
CA GLU A 368 59.49 1.93 -20.19
C GLU A 368 59.68 0.43 -19.93
N ASP A 369 59.82 0.02 -18.67
CA ASP A 369 59.97 -1.37 -18.25
C ASP A 369 58.63 -2.10 -18.08
N VAL A 370 57.48 -1.46 -18.34
CA VAL A 370 56.14 -2.04 -18.15
C VAL A 370 55.56 -2.51 -19.49
N THR A 371 55.38 -3.82 -19.63
CA THR A 371 54.75 -4.45 -20.81
C THR A 371 53.24 -4.50 -20.72
N ASN A 372 52.69 -4.68 -19.52
CA ASN A 372 51.26 -4.73 -19.27
C ASN A 372 50.94 -4.18 -17.87
N LEU A 373 49.82 -3.47 -17.73
CA LEU A 373 49.34 -2.96 -16.45
C LEU A 373 47.82 -3.01 -16.47
N ASN A 374 47.26 -3.70 -15.46
CA ASN A 374 45.83 -3.87 -15.29
C ASN A 374 45.40 -3.54 -13.88
N TRP A 375 44.36 -2.72 -13.78
CA TRP A 375 43.63 -2.44 -12.56
C TRP A 375 42.39 -3.33 -12.45
N PHE A 376 42.17 -3.86 -11.26
CA PHE A 376 41.02 -4.67 -10.90
C PHE A 376 40.35 -4.05 -9.67
N LEU A 377 39.06 -3.77 -9.78
CA LEU A 377 38.26 -3.21 -8.68
C LEU A 377 37.74 -4.33 -7.79
N ALA A 378 37.85 -4.16 -6.47
CA ALA A 378 37.35 -5.14 -5.51
C ALA A 378 35.82 -5.08 -5.33
N ASN A 379 35.16 -4.04 -5.85
CA ASN A 379 33.72 -3.77 -5.71
C ASN A 379 33.25 -3.59 -4.25
N ASP A 380 34.14 -3.22 -3.33
CA ASP A 380 33.92 -3.00 -1.90
C ASP A 380 33.59 -1.52 -1.58
N TYR A 381 32.68 -0.93 -2.36
CA TYR A 381 32.35 0.50 -2.26
C TYR A 381 31.69 0.87 -0.93
N GLN A 382 32.25 1.89 -0.28
CA GLN A 382 31.63 2.64 0.79
C GLN A 382 31.31 4.04 0.25
N ILE A 383 30.03 4.36 0.12
CA ILE A 383 29.57 5.62 -0.47
C ILE A 383 28.80 6.42 0.58
N LYS A 384 29.18 7.67 0.76
CA LYS A 384 28.44 8.64 1.57
C LYS A 384 27.87 9.71 0.65
N LYS A 385 26.55 9.84 0.66
CA LYS A 385 25.81 10.88 -0.06
C LYS A 385 25.85 12.19 0.73
N ARG A 386 26.02 13.31 0.05
CA ARG A 386 26.02 14.67 0.62
C ARG A 386 25.24 15.59 -0.31
N GLU A 387 24.25 16.28 0.24
CA GLU A 387 23.54 17.35 -0.48
C GLU A 387 24.44 18.59 -0.58
N VAL A 388 24.62 19.10 -1.79
CA VAL A 388 25.48 20.27 -2.08
C VAL A 388 24.74 21.41 -2.79
N GLY A 389 23.51 21.17 -3.22
CA GLY A 389 22.59 22.14 -3.84
C GLY A 389 21.14 21.65 -3.75
N ASP A 390 20.23 22.35 -4.42
CA ASP A 390 18.82 21.92 -4.49
C ASP A 390 18.71 20.69 -5.38
N GLU A 391 18.46 19.52 -4.78
CA GLU A 391 18.47 18.20 -5.44
C GLU A 391 19.81 17.78 -6.07
N ASP A 392 20.90 18.52 -5.79
CA ASP A 392 22.25 18.19 -6.23
C ASP A 392 23.02 17.44 -5.14
N TYR A 393 23.55 16.26 -5.50
CA TYR A 393 24.23 15.37 -4.56
C TYR A 393 25.67 15.08 -4.98
N GLU A 394 26.58 15.19 -4.02
CA GLU A 394 27.95 14.72 -4.09
C GLU A 394 28.05 13.34 -3.41
N TYR A 395 28.89 12.47 -3.97
CA TYR A 395 29.16 11.14 -3.40
C TYR A 395 30.63 11.03 -2.98
N GLN A 396 30.86 10.78 -1.71
CA GLN A 396 32.19 10.51 -1.16
C GLN A 396 32.39 9.01 -1.12
N VAL A 397 33.37 8.53 -1.88
CA VAL A 397 33.51 7.13 -2.24
C VAL A 397 34.85 6.60 -1.75
N GLN A 398 34.82 5.46 -1.09
CA GLN A 398 35.99 4.71 -0.68
C GLN A 398 35.88 3.26 -1.17
N PHE A 399 36.92 2.73 -1.79
CA PHE A 399 36.96 1.35 -2.30
C PHE A 399 38.41 0.90 -2.46
N SER A 400 38.60 -0.40 -2.69
CA SER A 400 39.90 -1.02 -2.91
C SER A 400 40.09 -1.40 -4.38
N ALA A 401 41.32 -1.27 -4.85
CA ALA A 401 41.72 -1.74 -6.16
C ALA A 401 43.06 -2.47 -6.10
N ARG A 402 43.25 -3.40 -7.03
CA ARG A 402 44.48 -4.16 -7.19
C ARG A 402 45.09 -3.82 -8.54
N GLU A 403 46.36 -3.44 -8.53
CA GLU A 403 47.15 -3.18 -9.72
C GLU A 403 48.06 -4.38 -9.97
N GLU A 404 47.99 -4.96 -11.16
CA GLU A 404 48.95 -5.95 -11.65
C GLU A 404 49.84 -5.32 -12.72
N VAL A 405 51.14 -5.36 -12.50
CA VAL A 405 52.16 -4.83 -13.42
C VAL A 405 53.02 -6.00 -13.92
N GLN A 406 53.17 -6.11 -15.23
CA GLN A 406 54.10 -7.03 -15.88
C GLN A 406 55.25 -6.22 -16.46
N LEU A 407 56.48 -6.63 -16.11
CA LEU A 407 57.69 -5.96 -16.56
C LEU A 407 58.28 -6.64 -17.81
N THR A 408 59.21 -5.97 -18.48
CA THR A 408 59.91 -6.47 -19.66
C THR A 408 60.80 -7.68 -19.38
N ASP A 409 61.26 -7.84 -18.14
CA ASP A 409 62.03 -9.00 -17.67
C ASP A 409 61.15 -10.22 -17.31
N GLY A 410 59.83 -10.10 -17.46
CA GLY A 410 58.84 -11.13 -17.10
C GLY A 410 58.39 -11.10 -15.63
N THR A 411 58.97 -10.23 -14.80
CA THR A 411 58.58 -10.05 -13.40
C THR A 411 57.14 -9.53 -13.32
N LYS A 412 56.34 -10.14 -12.44
CA LYS A 412 54.99 -9.67 -12.10
C LYS A 412 54.99 -9.04 -10.73
N LYS A 413 54.43 -7.83 -10.63
CA LYS A 413 54.22 -7.12 -9.36
C LYS A 413 52.72 -6.93 -9.15
N THR A 414 52.27 -7.14 -7.93
CA THR A 414 50.89 -6.88 -7.53
C THR A 414 50.91 -5.86 -6.40
N ASN A 415 50.15 -4.78 -6.56
CA ASN A 415 49.98 -3.74 -5.57
C ASN A 415 48.50 -3.65 -5.19
N HIS A 416 48.22 -3.35 -3.93
CA HIS A 416 46.87 -3.08 -3.45
C HIS A 416 46.77 -1.62 -3.06
N PHE A 417 45.64 -0.99 -3.38
CA PHE A 417 45.40 0.41 -3.15
C PHE A 417 44.05 0.62 -2.48
N LYS A 418 44.01 1.56 -1.55
CA LYS A 418 42.79 2.14 -1.01
C LYS A 418 42.57 3.46 -1.73
N ILE A 419 41.40 3.61 -2.34
CA ILE A 419 41.02 4.78 -3.11
C ILE A 419 40.01 5.58 -2.29
N ASN A 420 40.20 6.89 -2.25
CA ASN A 420 39.26 7.87 -1.73
C ASN A 420 38.99 8.88 -2.84
N ALA A 421 37.74 8.97 -3.26
CA ALA A 421 37.34 9.80 -4.37
C ALA A 421 36.03 10.52 -4.06
N THR A 422 35.76 11.55 -4.85
CA THR A 422 34.51 12.31 -4.80
C THR A 422 33.90 12.32 -6.19
N VAL A 423 32.59 12.08 -6.27
CA VAL A 423 31.80 12.16 -7.50
C VAL A 423 30.88 13.36 -7.40
N SER A 424 30.91 14.23 -8.40
CA SER A 424 30.08 15.43 -8.51
C SER A 424 28.60 15.10 -8.81
N PRO A 425 27.68 16.08 -8.66
CA PRO A 425 26.30 15.95 -9.12
C PRO A 425 26.18 15.55 -10.60
N ASP A 426 27.13 15.98 -11.43
CA ASP A 426 27.21 15.65 -12.87
C ASP A 426 27.68 14.20 -13.15
N GLY A 427 27.89 13.39 -12.11
CA GLY A 427 28.32 12.00 -12.25
C GLY A 427 29.78 11.85 -12.71
N LYS A 428 30.65 12.81 -12.37
CA LYS A 428 32.07 12.81 -12.74
C LYS A 428 32.99 12.80 -11.54
N VAL A 429 34.21 12.31 -11.73
CA VAL A 429 35.25 12.33 -10.69
C VAL A 429 35.70 13.77 -10.47
N SER A 430 35.43 14.30 -9.27
CA SER A 430 35.80 15.66 -8.83
C SER A 430 36.94 15.68 -7.80
N ALA A 431 37.26 14.53 -7.21
CA ALA A 431 38.47 14.30 -6.43
C ALA A 431 38.90 12.85 -6.55
N PHE A 432 40.20 12.59 -6.58
CA PHE A 432 40.73 11.23 -6.65
C PHE A 432 42.08 11.12 -5.94
N ASN A 433 42.12 10.33 -4.87
CA ASN A 433 43.32 10.04 -4.10
C ASN A 433 43.44 8.55 -3.86
N MET A 434 44.66 8.03 -3.84
CA MET A 434 44.91 6.64 -3.49
C MET A 434 46.12 6.50 -2.59
N SER A 435 46.12 5.48 -1.74
CA SER A 435 47.25 5.08 -0.93
C SER A 435 47.51 3.59 -1.11
N LYS A 436 48.79 3.22 -1.21
CA LYS A 436 49.17 1.81 -1.27
C LYS A 436 48.89 1.16 0.08
N ILE A 437 48.19 0.03 0.05
CA ILE A 437 48.00 -0.82 1.22
C ILE A 437 49.13 -1.84 1.19
N ASN A 438 49.98 -1.84 2.21
CA ASN A 438 50.92 -2.93 2.38
C ASN A 438 50.10 -4.16 2.77
N ALA A 439 50.25 -5.26 2.03
CA ALA A 439 49.70 -6.54 2.48
C ALA A 439 50.26 -6.81 3.87
N ALA A 440 49.39 -6.94 4.87
CA ALA A 440 49.79 -7.53 6.13
C ALA A 440 50.26 -8.95 5.81
N GLU A 441 51.46 -9.32 6.26
CA GLU A 441 51.96 -10.70 6.23
C GLU A 441 51.00 -11.67 6.92
#